data_AF-A0A401USA4-F1
#
_entry.id   AF-A0A401USA4-F1
#
_cell.length_a   1.000
_cell.length_b   1.000
_cell.length_c   1.000
_cell.angle_alpha   90.00
_cell.angle_beta   90.00
_cell.angle_gamma   90.00
#
_symmetry.space_group_name_H-M   'P 1'
#
loop_
_entity.id
_entity.type
_entity.pdbx_description
1 polymer ?
#
loop_
_entity_poly.entity_id
_entity_poly.type
_entity_poly.pdbx_seq_one_letter_code
_entity_poly.pdbx_strand_id
1 'polypeptide(L)'
;MKNLFERKTIAKVLLCVIWLCVIFYNGTRQGEISQKTSKEVIKVASEVMKIPAASIDAAGVKFSDINYYVRKNAHFFQYFILSIFLCSVVRKIKLYKTSEIFLLLFLLLLFPVLDEFIQKYVPGRTSNVLDIIIDFSGGILAMLIYNIGYKIRKNKGTVKY
;
A
#
# COMPACT_ATOMS: atom_id res chain seq x y z
N MET A 1 28.11 8.54 -7.07
CA MET A 1 26.90 8.19 -7.85
C MET A 1 27.10 6.87 -8.61
N LYS A 2 27.13 5.71 -7.93
CA LYS A 2 27.13 4.42 -8.65
C LYS A 2 25.69 4.08 -9.06
N ASN A 3 25.40 4.48 -10.30
CA ASN A 3 24.39 4.06 -11.26
C ASN A 3 22.95 3.77 -10.80
N LEU A 4 22.17 4.85 -10.68
CA LEU A 4 20.72 4.82 -10.92
C LEU A 4 20.37 4.08 -12.24
N PHE A 5 21.27 4.18 -13.23
CA PHE A 5 21.15 3.58 -14.55
C PHE A 5 21.55 2.10 -14.65
N GLU A 6 21.87 1.43 -13.54
CA GLU A 6 22.01 -0.03 -13.56
C GLU A 6 20.66 -0.67 -13.93
N ARG A 7 20.65 -1.61 -14.90
CA ARG A 7 19.42 -2.29 -15.36
C ARG A 7 18.54 -2.79 -14.21
N LYS A 8 19.15 -3.33 -13.14
CA LYS A 8 18.45 -3.83 -11.95
C LYS A 8 17.82 -2.71 -11.11
N THR A 9 18.42 -1.53 -11.06
CA THR A 9 17.87 -0.36 -10.35
C THR A 9 16.73 0.25 -11.16
N ILE A 10 16.91 0.39 -12.48
CA ILE A 10 15.85 0.83 -13.41
C ILE A 10 14.61 -0.06 -13.28
N ALA A 11 14.78 -1.39 -13.31
CA ALA A 11 13.67 -2.32 -13.18
C ALA A 11 12.86 -2.13 -11.88
N LYS A 12 13.52 -1.82 -10.76
CA LYS A 12 12.85 -1.55 -9.49
C LYS A 12 12.14 -0.20 -9.47
N VAL A 13 12.73 0.82 -10.09
CA VAL A 13 12.08 2.13 -10.27
C VAL A 13 10.83 1.97 -11.12
N LEU A 14 10.92 1.24 -12.23
CA LEU A 14 9.76 0.91 -13.07
C LEU A 14 8.69 0.18 -12.27
N LEU A 15 9.07 -0.78 -11.42
CA LEU A 15 8.11 -1.46 -10.55
C LEU A 15 7.40 -0.50 -9.58
N CYS A 16 8.11 0.49 -9.03
CA CYS A 16 7.49 1.54 -8.21
C CYS A 16 6.48 2.36 -9.03
N VAL A 17 6.86 2.77 -10.24
CA VAL A 17 6.01 3.58 -11.13
C VAL A 17 4.77 2.80 -11.55
N ILE A 18 4.93 1.56 -11.99
CA ILE A 18 3.80 0.68 -12.36
C ILE A 18 2.85 0.51 -11.18
N TRP A 19 3.39 0.30 -9.98
CA TRP A 19 2.56 0.13 -8.79
C TRP A 19 1.82 1.42 -8.40
N LEU A 20 2.48 2.58 -8.53
CA LEU A 20 1.81 3.88 -8.37
C LEU A 20 0.69 4.09 -9.38
N CYS A 21 0.89 3.70 -10.65
CA CYS A 21 -0.16 3.73 -11.65
C CYS A 21 -1.35 2.86 -11.25
N VAL A 22 -1.12 1.67 -10.67
CA VAL A 22 -2.19 0.80 -10.15
C VAL A 22 -2.95 1.48 -9.01
N ILE A 23 -2.24 2.13 -8.08
CA ILE A 23 -2.86 2.85 -6.95
C ILE A 23 -3.77 3.98 -7.48
N PHE A 24 -3.23 4.89 -8.29
CA PHE A 24 -4.00 6.02 -8.81
C PHE A 24 -5.10 5.61 -9.78
N TYR A 25 -4.89 4.54 -10.56
CA TYR A 25 -5.95 3.95 -11.36
C TYR A 25 -7.12 3.49 -10.48
N ASN A 26 -6.85 2.84 -9.35
CA ASN A 26 -7.89 2.44 -8.40
C ASN A 26 -8.54 3.63 -7.67
N GLY A 27 -7.76 4.66 -7.34
CA GLY A 27 -8.23 5.91 -6.75
C GLY A 27 -9.19 6.67 -7.66
N THR A 28 -8.92 6.71 -8.97
CA THR A 28 -9.76 7.41 -9.97
C THR A 28 -11.06 6.68 -10.34
N ARG A 29 -11.27 5.43 -9.90
CA ARG A 29 -12.53 4.71 -10.16
C ARG A 29 -13.68 5.31 -9.35
N GLN A 30 -14.81 5.56 -10.02
CA GLN A 30 -16.06 6.00 -9.41
C GLN A 30 -16.46 5.16 -8.19
N GLY A 31 -17.13 5.80 -7.23
CA GLY A 31 -17.54 5.15 -5.98
C GLY A 31 -18.36 3.88 -6.19
N GLU A 32 -19.29 3.88 -7.14
CA GLU A 32 -20.16 2.72 -7.44
C GLU A 32 -19.37 1.51 -7.93
N ILE A 33 -18.43 1.73 -8.85
CA ILE A 33 -17.54 0.67 -9.38
C ILE A 33 -16.68 0.11 -8.25
N SER A 34 -16.14 0.99 -7.39
CA SER A 34 -15.35 0.58 -6.22
C SER A 34 -16.17 -0.27 -5.25
N GLN A 35 -17.41 0.11 -4.98
CA GLN A 35 -18.30 -0.68 -4.11
C GLN A 35 -18.63 -2.03 -4.74
N LYS A 36 -18.83 -2.12 -6.06
CA LYS A 36 -19.06 -3.39 -6.75
C LYS A 36 -17.86 -4.33 -6.63
N THR A 37 -16.64 -3.83 -6.85
CA THR A 37 -15.42 -4.65 -6.70
C THR A 37 -15.26 -5.17 -5.27
N SER A 38 -15.50 -4.32 -4.26
CA SER A 38 -15.45 -4.75 -2.87
C SER A 38 -16.56 -5.75 -2.49
N LYS A 39 -17.77 -5.61 -3.06
CA LYS A 39 -18.85 -6.62 -2.95
C LYS A 39 -18.40 -7.99 -3.46
N GLU A 40 -17.73 -8.04 -4.61
CA GLU A 40 -17.22 -9.30 -5.19
C GLU A 40 -16.16 -9.94 -4.30
N VAL A 41 -15.23 -9.15 -3.74
CA VAL A 41 -14.22 -9.65 -2.79
C VAL A 41 -14.87 -10.22 -1.53
N ILE A 42 -15.87 -9.54 -0.96
CA ILE A 42 -16.61 -10.01 0.22
C ILE A 42 -17.34 -11.32 -0.08
N LYS A 43 -17.96 -11.44 -1.27
CA LYS A 43 -18.65 -12.65 -1.69
C LYS A 43 -17.68 -13.84 -1.75
N VAL A 44 -16.56 -13.70 -2.45
CA VAL A 44 -15.53 -14.75 -2.54
C VAL A 44 -15.01 -15.12 -1.16
N ALA A 45 -14.74 -14.12 -0.31
CA ALA A 45 -14.27 -14.35 1.06
C ALA A 45 -15.30 -15.15 1.90
N SER A 46 -16.59 -14.84 1.78
CA SER A 46 -17.67 -15.56 2.48
C SER A 46 -17.80 -17.01 2.04
N GLU A 47 -17.63 -17.28 0.73
CA GLU A 47 -17.65 -18.64 0.17
C GLU A 47 -16.47 -19.47 0.67
N VAL A 48 -15.27 -18.90 0.68
CA VAL A 48 -14.04 -19.57 1.17
C VAL A 48 -14.14 -19.86 2.67
N MET A 49 -14.64 -18.90 3.46
CA MET A 49 -14.76 -19.05 4.92
C MET A 49 -15.99 -19.86 5.35
N LYS A 50 -16.84 -20.31 4.40
CA LYS A 50 -18.09 -21.01 4.66
C LYS A 50 -19.00 -20.24 5.64
N ILE A 51 -19.00 -18.91 5.57
CA ILE A 51 -19.85 -18.05 6.39
C ILE A 51 -21.14 -17.82 5.58
N PRO A 52 -22.31 -18.32 6.03
CA PRO A 52 -23.57 -18.04 5.37
C PRO A 52 -23.81 -16.53 5.25
N ALA A 53 -24.28 -16.06 4.08
CA ALA A 53 -24.65 -14.65 3.93
C ALA A 53 -25.69 -14.21 5.00
N ALA A 54 -26.59 -15.13 5.38
CA ALA A 54 -27.58 -14.93 6.44
C ALA A 54 -26.97 -14.64 7.83
N SER A 55 -25.77 -15.14 8.14
CA SER A 55 -25.10 -14.85 9.42
C SER A 55 -24.52 -13.43 9.50
N ILE A 56 -24.24 -12.80 8.36
CA ILE A 56 -23.75 -11.41 8.32
C ILE A 56 -24.91 -10.46 8.64
N ASP A 57 -26.08 -10.68 8.03
CA ASP A 57 -27.28 -9.90 8.31
C ASP A 57 -27.81 -10.15 9.73
N ALA A 58 -27.77 -11.39 10.22
CA ALA A 58 -28.19 -11.74 11.57
C ALA A 58 -27.32 -11.11 12.67
N ALA A 59 -26.05 -10.80 12.39
CA ALA A 59 -25.15 -10.12 13.32
C ALA A 59 -25.42 -8.59 13.42
N GLY A 60 -26.37 -8.05 12.65
CA GLY A 60 -26.66 -6.62 12.61
C GLY A 60 -25.56 -5.79 11.93
N VAL A 61 -24.59 -6.44 11.26
CA VAL A 61 -23.48 -5.77 10.59
C VAL A 61 -23.92 -5.31 9.22
N LYS A 62 -23.91 -4.00 8.98
CA LYS A 62 -24.30 -3.46 7.66
C LYS A 62 -23.22 -3.77 6.64
N PHE A 63 -23.65 -4.16 5.45
CA PHE A 63 -22.75 -4.35 4.30
C PHE A 63 -21.86 -3.12 4.03
N SER A 64 -22.38 -1.91 4.25
CA SER A 64 -21.63 -0.66 4.12
C SER A 64 -20.36 -0.63 4.97
N ASP A 65 -20.42 -1.21 6.17
CA ASP A 65 -19.34 -1.14 7.15
C ASP A 65 -18.25 -2.14 6.78
N ILE A 66 -18.63 -3.36 6.40
CA ILE A 66 -17.68 -4.37 5.87
C ILE A 66 -16.99 -3.84 4.62
N ASN A 67 -17.76 -3.27 3.70
CA ASN A 67 -17.23 -2.66 2.48
C ASN A 67 -16.26 -1.51 2.78
N TYR A 68 -16.57 -0.68 3.78
CA TYR A 68 -15.67 0.35 4.26
C TYR A 68 -14.33 -0.25 4.72
N TYR A 69 -14.34 -1.24 5.62
CA TYR A 69 -13.12 -1.86 6.13
C TYR A 69 -12.32 -2.59 5.04
N VAL A 70 -12.96 -3.33 4.14
CA VAL A 70 -12.28 -4.02 3.03
C VAL A 70 -11.55 -3.01 2.15
N ARG A 71 -12.18 -1.88 1.84
CA ARG A 71 -11.55 -0.81 1.05
C ARG A 71 -10.36 -0.20 1.78
N LYS A 72 -10.49 0.17 3.07
CA LYS A 72 -9.37 0.74 3.84
C LYS A 72 -8.19 -0.21 3.94
N ASN A 73 -8.44 -1.50 4.14
CA ASN A 73 -7.37 -2.49 4.17
C ASN A 73 -6.71 -2.66 2.79
N ALA A 74 -7.48 -2.62 1.70
CA ALA A 74 -6.91 -2.70 0.35
C ALA A 74 -5.92 -1.54 0.07
N HIS A 75 -6.29 -0.30 0.40
CA HIS A 75 -5.39 0.85 0.27
C HIS A 75 -4.17 0.72 1.19
N PHE A 76 -4.37 0.34 2.46
CA PHE A 76 -3.26 0.04 3.39
C PHE A 76 -2.24 -0.93 2.79
N PHE A 77 -2.69 -2.04 2.21
CA PHE A 77 -1.82 -3.04 1.59
C PHE A 77 -1.16 -2.53 0.30
N GLN A 78 -1.83 -1.67 -0.48
CA GLN A 78 -1.23 -1.04 -1.65
C GLN A 78 -0.02 -0.18 -1.26
N TYR A 79 -0.16 0.67 -0.23
CA TYR A 79 0.94 1.50 0.25
C TYR A 79 2.01 0.72 1.00
N PHE A 80 1.64 -0.38 1.68
CA PHE A 80 2.57 -1.36 2.23
C PHE A 80 3.50 -1.93 1.14
N ILE A 81 2.93 -2.40 0.02
CA ILE A 81 3.70 -2.96 -1.11
C ILE A 81 4.58 -1.87 -1.76
N LEU A 82 4.03 -0.66 -1.95
CA LEU A 82 4.77 0.48 -2.48
C LEU A 82 6.02 0.77 -1.64
N SER A 83 5.88 0.77 -0.31
CA SER A 83 6.97 1.01 0.64
C SER A 83 8.11 0.00 0.51
N ILE A 84 7.80 -1.28 0.31
CA ILE A 84 8.80 -2.33 0.03
C ILE A 84 9.59 -1.99 -1.24
N PHE A 85 8.92 -1.58 -2.31
CA PHE A 85 9.57 -1.22 -3.56
C PHE A 85 10.44 0.03 -3.39
N LEU A 86 9.93 1.08 -2.75
CA LEU A 86 10.66 2.32 -2.47
C LEU A 86 11.91 2.04 -1.63
N CYS A 87 11.80 1.27 -0.55
CA CYS A 87 12.93 0.88 0.28
C CYS A 87 14.01 0.12 -0.51
N SER A 88 13.60 -0.69 -1.49
CA SER A 88 14.51 -1.45 -2.36
C SER A 88 15.27 -0.59 -3.37
N VAL A 89 14.73 0.59 -3.72
CA VAL A 89 15.30 1.59 -4.63
C VAL A 89 16.18 2.56 -3.86
N VAL A 90 15.67 3.18 -2.79
CA VAL A 90 16.38 4.23 -2.03
C VAL A 90 17.74 3.73 -1.52
N ARG A 91 17.80 2.49 -1.01
CA ARG A 91 19.06 1.89 -0.55
C ARG A 91 20.11 1.66 -1.65
N LYS A 92 19.71 1.67 -2.93
CA LYS A 92 20.65 1.58 -4.06
C LYS A 92 21.29 2.92 -4.39
N ILE A 93 20.62 4.02 -4.04
CA ILE A 93 21.07 5.38 -4.34
C ILE A 93 22.25 5.79 -3.44
N LYS A 94 22.52 5.03 -2.36
CA LYS A 94 23.63 5.25 -1.40
C LYS A 94 23.65 6.69 -0.86
N LEU A 95 22.49 7.16 -0.41
CA LEU A 95 22.42 8.46 0.27
C LEU A 95 22.96 8.30 1.70
N TYR A 96 23.14 9.41 2.40
CA TYR A 96 23.32 9.35 3.85
C TYR A 96 22.07 8.72 4.48
N LYS A 97 22.25 7.81 5.46
CA LYS A 97 21.14 7.05 6.06
C LYS A 97 19.98 7.93 6.53
N THR A 98 20.29 9.10 7.09
CA THR A 98 19.30 10.09 7.53
C THR A 98 18.47 10.61 6.35
N SER A 99 19.13 10.97 5.24
CA SER A 99 18.46 11.42 4.01
C SER A 99 17.61 10.33 3.36
N GLU A 100 18.02 9.05 3.45
CA GLU A 100 17.20 7.92 2.98
C GLU A 100 15.87 7.81 3.73
N ILE A 101 15.92 7.91 5.07
CA ILE A 101 14.71 7.83 5.91
C ILE A 101 13.78 9.00 5.63
N PHE A 102 14.31 10.23 5.55
CA PHE A 102 13.48 11.41 5.23
C PHE A 102 12.84 11.30 3.85
N LEU A 103 13.58 10.85 2.83
CA LEU A 103 13.02 10.65 1.49
C LEU A 103 11.90 9.60 1.50
N LEU A 104 12.09 8.48 2.21
CA LEU A 104 11.07 7.45 2.33
C LEU A 104 9.82 7.97 3.04
N LEU A 105 9.97 8.61 4.20
CA LEU A 105 8.83 9.16 4.94
C LEU A 105 8.08 10.22 4.12
N PHE A 106 8.81 11.08 3.41
CA PHE A 106 8.22 12.07 2.52
C PHE A 106 7.39 11.41 1.42
N LEU A 107 7.93 10.42 0.70
CA LEU A 107 7.21 9.72 -0.37
C LEU A 107 6.02 8.91 0.16
N LEU A 108 6.18 8.27 1.31
CA LEU A 108 5.12 7.50 1.97
C LEU A 108 3.95 8.38 2.41
N LEU A 109 4.18 9.66 2.72
CA LEU A 109 3.11 10.60 3.02
C LEU A 109 2.55 11.27 1.76
N LEU A 110 3.43 11.64 0.82
CA LEU A 110 3.07 12.36 -0.40
C LEU A 110 2.06 11.58 -1.24
N PHE A 111 2.28 10.28 -1.47
CA PHE A 111 1.42 9.52 -2.36
C PHE A 111 -0.01 9.29 -1.82
N PRO A 112 -0.22 8.92 -0.53
CA PRO A 112 -1.56 8.90 0.05
C PRO A 112 -2.26 10.27 0.01
N VAL A 113 -1.52 11.37 0.27
CA VAL A 113 -2.08 12.73 0.16
C VAL A 113 -2.54 13.01 -1.27
N LEU A 114 -1.76 12.63 -2.28
CA LEU A 114 -2.12 12.83 -3.69
C LEU A 114 -3.31 11.96 -4.10
N ASP A 115 -3.37 10.70 -3.66
CA ASP A 115 -4.49 9.80 -3.94
C ASP A 115 -5.81 10.34 -3.35
N GLU A 116 -5.80 10.74 -2.07
CA GLU A 116 -6.97 11.35 -1.42
C GLU A 116 -7.37 12.68 -2.07
N PHE A 117 -6.38 13.50 -2.47
CA PHE A 117 -6.64 14.72 -3.22
C PHE A 117 -7.32 14.45 -4.56
N ILE A 118 -6.87 13.44 -5.31
CA ILE A 118 -7.49 13.04 -6.59
C ILE A 118 -8.89 12.47 -6.34
N GLN A 119 -9.05 11.59 -5.34
CA GLN A 119 -10.32 10.96 -4.98
C GLN A 119 -11.40 11.99 -4.61
N LYS A 120 -11.02 13.13 -4.01
CA LYS A 120 -11.94 14.23 -3.73
C LYS A 120 -12.73 14.72 -4.95
N TYR A 121 -12.15 14.62 -6.16
CA TYR A 121 -12.79 15.06 -7.40
C TYR A 121 -13.52 13.93 -8.15
N VAL A 122 -13.56 12.71 -7.57
CA VAL A 122 -14.22 11.55 -8.18
C VAL A 122 -15.65 11.42 -7.66
N PRO A 123 -16.67 11.33 -8.55
CA PRO A 123 -18.05 11.15 -8.14
C PRO A 123 -18.27 9.90 -7.27
N GLY A 124 -19.00 10.07 -6.17
CA GLY A 124 -19.33 8.98 -5.23
C GLY A 124 -18.15 8.54 -4.33
N ARG A 125 -17.04 9.29 -4.31
CA ARG A 125 -15.94 9.10 -3.37
C ARG A 125 -15.98 10.17 -2.28
N THR A 126 -15.50 9.80 -1.10
CA THR A 126 -15.30 10.69 0.04
C THR A 126 -13.81 10.73 0.33
N SER A 127 -13.27 11.92 0.58
CA SER A 127 -11.90 12.05 1.08
C SER A 127 -11.89 12.20 2.59
N ASN A 128 -10.95 11.54 3.27
CA ASN A 128 -10.79 11.60 4.72
C ASN A 128 -9.32 11.59 5.11
N VAL A 129 -8.93 12.48 6.03
CA VAL A 129 -7.57 12.52 6.58
C VAL A 129 -7.19 11.21 7.29
N LEU A 130 -8.16 10.51 7.87
CA LEU A 130 -7.92 9.19 8.46
C LEU A 130 -7.44 8.16 7.43
N ASP A 131 -7.80 8.32 6.15
CA ASP A 131 -7.37 7.41 5.08
C ASP A 131 -5.89 7.58 4.80
N ILE A 132 -5.45 8.84 4.72
CA ILE A 132 -4.04 9.21 4.61
C ILE A 132 -3.23 8.58 5.75
N ILE A 133 -3.75 8.64 6.99
CA ILE A 133 -3.07 8.09 8.17
C ILE A 133 -2.99 6.56 8.10
N ILE A 134 -4.07 5.89 7.74
CA ILE A 134 -4.11 4.43 7.60
C ILE A 134 -3.09 3.99 6.53
N ASP A 135 -3.13 4.61 5.36
CA ASP A 135 -2.25 4.29 4.24
C ASP A 135 -0.78 4.56 4.56
N PHE A 136 -0.50 5.70 5.20
CA PHE A 136 0.83 6.04 5.71
C PHE A 136 1.33 5.02 6.74
N SER A 137 0.46 4.55 7.64
CA SER A 137 0.82 3.54 8.64
C SER A 137 1.21 2.20 8.01
N GLY A 138 0.54 1.80 6.93
CA GLY A 138 0.91 0.62 6.13
C GLY A 138 2.29 0.76 5.49
N GLY A 139 2.57 1.96 4.97
CA GLY A 139 3.89 2.32 4.48
C GLY A 139 4.99 2.23 5.54
N ILE A 140 4.75 2.75 6.74
CA ILE A 140 5.70 2.68 7.87
C ILE A 140 5.93 1.22 8.29
N LEU A 141 4.86 0.43 8.44
CA LEU A 141 4.97 -0.96 8.86
C LEU A 141 5.85 -1.77 7.88
N ALA A 142 5.61 -1.62 6.58
CA ALA A 142 6.45 -2.22 5.53
C ALA A 142 7.91 -1.79 5.62
N MET A 143 8.17 -0.50 5.83
CA MET A 143 9.53 0.03 5.97
C MET A 143 10.25 -0.61 7.17
N LEU A 144 9.57 -0.75 8.31
CA LEU A 144 10.13 -1.40 9.51
C LEU A 144 10.45 -2.87 9.26
N ILE A 145 9.51 -3.64 8.69
CA ILE A 145 9.70 -5.06 8.36
C ILE A 145 10.87 -5.22 7.39
N TYR A 146 10.93 -4.39 6.35
CA TYR A 146 12.01 -4.41 5.36
C TYR A 146 13.37 -4.10 5.99
N ASN A 147 13.41 -3.17 6.95
CA ASN A 147 14.62 -2.82 7.70
C ASN A 147 15.10 -3.97 8.58
N ILE A 148 14.20 -4.61 9.32
CA ILE A 148 14.49 -5.75 10.19
C ILE A 148 15.01 -6.93 9.36
N GLY A 149 14.27 -7.33 8.32
CA GLY A 149 14.65 -8.45 7.45
C GLY A 149 16.01 -8.26 6.78
N TYR A 150 16.32 -7.03 6.38
CA TYR A 150 17.63 -6.69 5.84
C TYR A 150 18.75 -6.82 6.86
N LYS A 151 18.55 -6.33 8.09
CA LYS A 151 19.54 -6.45 9.18
C LYS A 151 19.84 -7.92 9.49
N ILE A 152 18.80 -8.75 9.57
CA ILE A 152 18.94 -10.20 9.79
C ILE A 152 19.76 -10.85 8.66
N ARG A 153 19.44 -10.55 7.39
CA ARG A 153 20.16 -11.12 6.23
C ARG A 153 21.62 -10.68 6.18
N LYS A 154 21.93 -9.43 6.55
CA LYS A 154 23.30 -8.92 6.61
C LYS A 154 24.12 -9.63 7.69
N ASN A 155 23.55 -9.79 8.89
CA ASN A 155 24.22 -10.47 10.01
C ASN A 155 24.49 -11.96 9.73
N LYS A 156 23.61 -12.66 9.00
CA LYS A 156 23.87 -14.04 8.54
C LYS A 156 24.99 -14.14 7.52
N GLY A 157 25.23 -13.09 6.72
CA GLY A 157 26.30 -13.06 5.72
C GLY A 157 27.71 -12.79 6.28
N THR A 158 27.81 -12.30 7.52
CA THR A 158 29.07 -12.03 8.22
C THR A 158 29.59 -13.21 9.04
N VAL A 159 28.77 -14.25 9.26
CA VAL A 159 29.21 -15.51 9.84
C VAL A 159 29.58 -16.44 8.69
N LYS A 160 30.79 -16.26 8.15
CA LYS A 160 31.45 -17.31 7.35
C LYS A 160 32.49 -17.94 8.26
N TYR A 161 32.34 -19.25 8.51
CA TYR A 161 33.39 -20.11 9.06
C TYR A 161 34.62 -20.07 8.15
#